data_AF-A0A3M1SDN7-F1
#
_entry.id   AF-A0A3M1SDN7-F1
#
_cell.length_a   1.000
_cell.length_b   1.000
_cell.length_c   1.000
_cell.angle_alpha   90.00
_cell.angle_beta   90.00
_cell.angle_gamma   90.00
#
_symmetry.space_group_name_H-M   'P 1'
#
loop_
_entity.id
_entity.type
_entity.pdbx_description
1 polymer ?
#
loop_
_entity_poly.entity_id
_entity_poly.type
_entity_poly.pdbx_seq_one_letter_code
_entity_poly.pdbx_strand_id
1 'polypeptide(L)'
;KILEDGTYWQQNEYFWDDGRTEVKQFPGEFREGALRFDNERLRGEAYEVDANTIFLFWQNKNEPDTRYSEIITLESDNHRCRVWQHFENGEFTKITVIDERKIA
;
A
#
# COMPACT_ATOMS: atom_id res chain seq x y z
N LYS A 1 -4.53 5.02 9.47
CA LYS A 1 -4.62 5.69 10.79
C LYS A 1 -3.95 4.82 11.84
N ILE A 2 -3.36 5.41 12.87
CA ILE A 2 -2.87 4.68 14.04
C ILE A 2 -4.04 4.47 15.00
N LEU A 3 -4.18 3.28 15.57
CA LEU A 3 -5.18 2.92 16.56
C LEU A 3 -4.66 3.17 17.99
N GLU A 4 -5.55 3.11 18.98
CA GLU A 4 -5.20 3.37 20.40
C GLU A 4 -4.17 2.38 20.96
N ASP A 5 -4.14 1.15 20.44
CA ASP A 5 -3.17 0.12 20.79
C ASP A 5 -1.81 0.27 20.07
N GLY A 6 -1.65 1.32 19.26
CA GLY A 6 -0.43 1.60 18.50
C GLY A 6 -0.34 0.86 17.17
N THR A 7 -1.31 0.02 16.82
CA THR A 7 -1.35 -0.65 15.51
C THR A 7 -1.77 0.31 14.41
N TYR A 8 -1.37 0.00 13.17
CA TYR A 8 -1.76 0.74 11.98
C TYR A 8 -2.98 0.09 11.32
N TRP A 9 -3.91 0.92 10.87
CA TRP A 9 -5.07 0.51 10.09
C TRP A 9 -5.21 1.32 8.81
N GLN A 10 -5.20 0.65 7.67
CA GLN A 10 -5.64 1.21 6.39
C GLN A 10 -6.77 0.38 5.81
N GLN A 11 -7.69 1.06 5.13
CA GLN A 11 -8.76 0.45 4.36
C GLN A 11 -8.83 1.09 2.99
N ASN A 12 -9.01 0.26 1.95
CA ASN A 12 -9.37 0.71 0.62
C ASN A 12 -10.78 0.20 0.32
N GLU A 13 -11.61 1.08 -0.23
CA GLU A 13 -12.95 0.75 -0.73
C GLU A 13 -12.97 0.95 -2.23
N TYR A 14 -13.42 -0.08 -2.95
CA TYR A 14 -13.50 -0.09 -4.40
C TYR A 14 -14.96 -0.15 -4.82
N PHE A 15 -15.29 0.66 -5.81
CA PHE A 15 -16.62 0.78 -6.39
C PHE A 15 -16.48 0.65 -7.90
N TRP A 16 -17.41 -0.07 -8.52
CA TRP A 16 -17.47 -0.23 -9.98
C TRP A 16 -18.83 0.21 -10.51
N ASP A 17 -18.87 0.61 -11.78
CA ASP A 17 -20.08 1.09 -12.46
C ASP A 17 -21.22 0.05 -12.49
N ASP A 18 -20.87 -1.24 -12.39
CA ASP A 18 -21.82 -2.35 -12.32
C ASP A 18 -22.42 -2.57 -10.91
N GLY A 19 -22.09 -1.71 -9.95
CA GLY A 19 -22.59 -1.76 -8.58
C GLY A 19 -21.82 -2.72 -7.67
N ARG A 20 -20.77 -3.40 -8.15
CA ARG A 20 -19.88 -4.16 -7.27
C ARG A 20 -19.19 -3.24 -6.28
N THR A 21 -18.92 -3.78 -5.10
CA THR A 21 -18.11 -3.12 -4.07
C THR A 21 -17.14 -4.14 -3.46
N GLU A 22 -15.98 -3.66 -3.05
CA GLU A 22 -14.96 -4.48 -2.39
C GLU A 22 -14.27 -3.65 -1.33
N VAL A 23 -14.11 -4.22 -0.13
CA VAL A 23 -13.39 -3.59 0.98
C VAL A 23 -12.12 -4.40 1.24
N LYS A 24 -10.98 -3.72 1.28
CA LYS A 24 -9.68 -4.33 1.62
C LYS A 24 -9.11 -3.66 2.85
N GLN A 25 -8.70 -4.47 3.81
CA GLN A 25 -8.12 -4.01 5.07
C GLN A 25 -6.64 -4.40 5.11
N PHE A 26 -5.83 -3.46 5.58
CA PHE A 26 -4.38 -3.58 5.66
C PHE A 26 -3.94 -3.20 7.08
N PRO A 27 -4.17 -4.08 8.07
CA PRO A 27 -3.60 -3.91 9.39
C PRO A 27 -2.08 -4.03 9.30
N GLY A 28 -1.37 -3.24 10.10
CA GLY A 28 0.07 -3.30 10.19
C GLY A 28 0.59 -2.93 11.57
N GLU A 29 1.85 -3.25 11.82
CA GLU A 29 2.53 -3.01 13.10
C GLU A 29 3.85 -2.29 12.86
N PHE A 30 4.14 -1.27 13.65
CA PHE A 30 5.45 -0.63 13.62
C PHE A 30 6.47 -1.46 14.38
N ARG A 31 7.53 -1.90 13.70
CA ARG A 31 8.60 -2.68 14.28
C ARG A 31 9.92 -2.41 13.58
N GLU A 32 10.97 -2.17 14.37
CA GLU A 32 12.35 -2.06 13.87
C GLU A 32 12.52 -0.98 12.78
N GLY A 33 11.80 0.14 12.89
CA GLY A 33 11.87 1.25 11.92
C GLY A 33 11.04 1.05 10.65
N ALA A 34 10.25 -0.01 10.57
CA ALA A 34 9.35 -0.28 9.46
C ALA A 34 7.90 -0.45 9.91
N LEU A 35 6.95 -0.14 9.02
CA LEU A 35 5.56 -0.56 9.15
C LEU A 35 5.40 -1.92 8.46
N ARG A 36 5.22 -2.98 9.24
CA ARG A 36 5.05 -4.35 8.72
C ARG A 36 3.59 -4.67 8.47
N PHE A 37 3.30 -5.23 7.31
CA PHE A 37 2.02 -5.81 6.96
C PHE A 37 2.19 -7.32 6.88
N ASP A 38 1.38 -8.06 7.62
CA ASP A 38 1.27 -9.50 7.48
C ASP A 38 -0.17 -9.92 7.78
N ASN A 39 -0.96 -10.10 6.73
CA ASN A 39 -2.37 -10.52 6.83
C ASN A 39 -2.63 -11.72 5.91
N GLU A 40 -3.87 -12.19 5.83
CA GLU A 40 -4.21 -13.37 5.02
C GLU A 40 -3.85 -13.23 3.54
N ARG A 41 -3.87 -12.01 3.01
CA ARG A 41 -3.69 -11.73 1.58
C ARG A 41 -2.27 -11.31 1.21
N LEU A 42 -1.60 -10.52 2.05
CA LEU A 42 -0.31 -9.96 1.69
C LEU A 42 0.68 -9.94 2.85
N ARG A 43 1.95 -9.87 2.49
CA ARG A 43 3.06 -9.57 3.40
C ARG A 43 3.92 -8.47 2.79
N GLY A 44 4.45 -7.58 3.62
CA GLY A 44 5.30 -6.49 3.14
C GLY A 44 5.72 -5.53 4.24
N GLU A 45 6.54 -4.56 3.87
CA GLU A 45 7.10 -3.59 4.80
C GLU A 45 7.19 -2.21 4.16
N ALA A 46 6.89 -1.17 4.94
CA ALA A 46 7.00 0.24 4.58
C ALA A 46 8.11 0.92 5.36
N TYR A 47 8.88 1.73 4.65
CA TYR A 47 9.99 2.50 5.16
C TYR A 47 9.81 3.96 4.79
N GLU A 48 10.02 4.83 5.78
CA GLU A 48 10.21 6.24 5.51
C GLU A 48 11.53 6.43 4.77
N VAL A 49 11.49 7.14 3.64
CA VAL A 49 12.69 7.51 2.86
C VAL A 49 13.11 8.93 3.24
N ASP A 50 12.13 9.84 3.30
CA ASP A 50 12.26 11.20 3.80
C ASP A 50 10.89 11.70 4.31
N ALA A 51 10.82 12.98 4.69
CA ALA A 51 9.61 13.60 5.24
C ALA A 51 8.35 13.47 4.36
N ASN A 52 8.52 13.30 3.05
CA ASN A 52 7.42 13.27 2.08
C ASN A 52 7.38 11.98 1.26
N THR A 53 8.28 11.03 1.50
CA THR A 53 8.44 9.84 0.65
C THR A 53 8.46 8.57 1.48
N ILE A 54 7.60 7.63 1.12
CA ILE A 54 7.52 6.30 1.72
C ILE A 54 7.79 5.27 0.63
N PHE A 55 8.65 4.30 0.92
CA PHE A 55 8.86 3.13 0.07
C PHE A 55 8.21 1.90 0.71
N LEU A 56 7.47 1.14 -0.08
CA LEU A 56 6.81 -0.09 0.35
C LEU A 56 7.20 -1.21 -0.61
N PHE A 57 7.53 -2.39 -0.07
CA PHE A 57 7.56 -3.61 -0.88
C PHE A 57 6.62 -4.62 -0.27
N TRP A 58 5.90 -5.34 -1.14
CA TRP A 58 4.95 -6.34 -0.68
C TRP A 58 4.71 -7.42 -1.72
N GLN A 59 4.12 -8.52 -1.27
CA GLN A 59 3.77 -9.67 -2.08
C GLN A 59 2.37 -10.13 -1.72
N ASN A 60 1.58 -10.45 -2.75
CA ASN A 60 0.32 -11.16 -2.59
C ASN A 60 0.63 -12.63 -2.27
N LYS A 61 0.15 -13.13 -1.14
CA LYS A 61 0.38 -14.52 -0.69
C LYS A 61 -0.27 -15.54 -1.62
N ASN A 62 -1.31 -15.14 -2.36
CA ASN A 62 -1.97 -15.99 -3.35
C ASN A 62 -1.25 -16.01 -4.71
N GLU A 63 -0.27 -15.12 -4.90
CA GLU A 63 0.52 -14.99 -6.13
C GLU A 63 2.02 -14.88 -5.75
N PRO A 64 2.63 -15.97 -5.26
CA PRO A 64 3.96 -15.94 -4.63
C PRO A 64 5.11 -15.61 -5.58
N ASP A 65 4.88 -15.63 -6.90
CA ASP A 65 5.84 -15.19 -7.90
C ASP A 65 5.66 -13.71 -8.30
N THR A 66 4.66 -13.05 -7.71
CA THR A 66 4.40 -11.63 -7.91
C THR A 66 4.89 -10.83 -6.70
N ARG A 67 5.66 -9.77 -6.97
CA ARG A 67 6.04 -8.79 -5.96
C ARG A 67 5.83 -7.38 -6.49
N TYR A 68 5.68 -6.46 -5.54
CA TYR A 68 5.38 -5.07 -5.82
C TYR A 68 6.43 -4.21 -5.13
N SER A 69 6.91 -3.20 -5.83
CA SER A 69 7.71 -2.11 -5.26
C SER A 69 6.93 -0.82 -5.45
N GLU A 70 6.63 -0.16 -4.36
CA GLU A 70 5.75 0.99 -4.31
C GLU A 70 6.47 2.20 -3.71
N ILE A 71 6.28 3.35 -4.36
CA ILE A 71 6.66 4.66 -3.81
C ILE A 71 5.38 5.45 -3.59
N ILE A 72 5.25 6.03 -2.40
CA ILE A 72 4.21 6.98 -2.05
C ILE A 72 4.88 8.34 -1.83
N THR A 73 4.47 9.34 -2.58
CA THR A 73 4.94 10.72 -2.46
C THR A 73 3.82 11.61 -1.95
N LEU A 74 4.07 12.30 -0.85
CA LEU A 74 3.18 13.27 -0.22
C LEU A 74 3.49 14.65 -0.80
N GLU A 75 2.70 15.09 -1.78
CA GLU A 75 2.86 16.42 -2.39
C GLU A 75 2.34 17.52 -1.45
N SER A 76 1.27 17.22 -0.71
CA SER A 76 0.70 18.10 0.33
C SER A 76 -0.18 17.29 1.28
N ASP A 77 -0.70 17.92 2.34
CA ASP A 77 -1.64 17.31 3.29
C ASP A 77 -2.89 16.69 2.64
N ASN A 78 -3.23 17.12 1.42
CA ASN A 78 -4.44 16.73 0.72
C ASN A 78 -4.19 16.02 -0.61
N HIS A 79 -2.93 15.83 -1.00
CA HIS A 79 -2.58 15.24 -2.29
C HIS A 79 -1.37 14.31 -2.15
N ARG A 80 -1.55 13.07 -2.60
CA ARG A 80 -0.46 12.10 -2.71
C ARG A 80 -0.55 11.31 -4.01
N CYS A 81 0.61 10.86 -4.47
CA CYS A 81 0.75 9.97 -5.61
C CYS A 81 1.36 8.65 -5.15
N ARG A 82 0.87 7.54 -5.70
CA ARG A 82 1.44 6.20 -5.49
C ARG A 82 1.81 5.59 -6.82
N VAL A 83 3.02 5.02 -6.90
CA VAL A 83 3.49 4.32 -8.09
C VAL A 83 3.90 2.91 -7.68
N TRP A 84 3.28 1.90 -8.28
CA TRP A 84 3.60 0.50 -8.04
C TRP A 84 4.27 -0.07 -9.28
N GLN A 85 5.49 -0.58 -9.12
CA GLN A 85 6.13 -1.45 -10.08
C GLN A 85 5.73 -2.89 -9.76
N HIS A 86 5.24 -3.59 -10.78
CA HIS A 86 4.86 -4.98 -10.67
C HIS A 86 5.96 -5.85 -11.27
N PHE A 87 6.37 -6.86 -10.53
CA PHE A 87 7.31 -7.87 -11.00
C PHE A 87 6.66 -9.25 -10.87
N GLU A 88 6.63 -10.00 -11.97
CA GLU A 88 6.10 -11.35 -12.04
C GLU A 88 7.21 -12.27 -12.54
N ASN A 89 7.50 -13.34 -11.81
CA ASN A 89 8.61 -14.26 -12.11
C ASN A 89 9.98 -13.55 -12.25
N GLY A 90 10.18 -12.46 -11.50
CA GLY A 90 11.39 -11.64 -11.55
C GLY A 90 11.43 -10.59 -12.65
N GLU A 91 10.47 -10.60 -13.57
CA GLU A 91 10.41 -9.67 -14.71
C GLU A 91 9.49 -8.50 -14.43
N PHE A 92 9.86 -7.30 -14.86
CA PHE A 92 8.98 -6.14 -14.83
C PHE A 92 7.79 -6.36 -15.78
N THR A 93 6.57 -6.15 -15.30
CA THR A 93 5.36 -6.35 -16.13
C THR A 93 4.59 -5.06 -16.38
N LYS A 94 4.33 -4.27 -15.33
CA LYS A 94 3.51 -3.07 -15.42
C LYS A 94 3.80 -2.06 -14.32
N ILE A 95 3.27 -0.85 -14.51
CA ILE A 95 3.19 0.17 -13.49
C ILE A 95 1.71 0.48 -13.22
N THR A 96 1.34 0.53 -11.94
CA THR A 96 0.08 1.17 -11.51
C THR A 96 0.40 2.54 -10.96
N VAL A 97 -0.29 3.57 -11.44
CA VAL A 97 -0.19 4.94 -10.91
C VAL A 97 -1.53 5.30 -10.27
N ILE A 98 -1.48 5.83 -9.05
CA ILE A 98 -2.66 6.21 -8.27
C ILE A 98 -2.52 7.68 -7.86
N ASP A 99 -3.45 8.51 -8.30
CA ASP A 99 -3.59 9.91 -7.87
C ASP A 99 -4.66 9.99 -6.79
N GLU A 100 -4.30 10.39 -5.56
CA GLU A 100 -5.21 10.42 -4.43
C GLU A 100 -5.37 11.84 -3.88
N ARG A 101 -6.63 12.29 -3.81
CA ARG A 101 -7.01 13.58 -3.22
C ARG A 101 -7.84 13.35 -1.97
N LYS A 102 -7.50 14.07 -0.90
CA LYS A 102 -8.31 14.07 0.33
C LYS A 102 -9.61 14.84 0.07
N ILE A 103 -10.73 14.23 0.39
CA ILE A 103 -12.06 14.86 0.34
C ILE A 103 -12.43 15.28 1.77
N ALA A 104 -13.09 16.45 1.89
CA ALA A 104 -13.50 17.06 3.15
C ALA A 104 -14.55 16.23 3.90
#